data_AF-A0A7J7MVV2-F1
#
_entry.id   AF-A0A7J7MVV2-F1
#
_cell.length_a   1.000
_cell.length_b   1.000
_cell.length_c   1.000
_cell.angle_alpha   90.00
_cell.angle_beta   90.00
_cell.angle_gamma   90.00
#
_symmetry.space_group_name_H-M   'P 1'
#
loop_
_entity.id
_entity.type
_entity.pdbx_description
1 polymer ?
#
loop_
_entity_poly.entity_id
_entity_poly.type
_entity_poly.pdbx_seq_one_letter_code
_entity_poly.pdbx_strand_id
1 'polypeptide(L)'
;MDSSSKKAKLHDDDGVLIDIILLWSLKDVFNEDFYEHKGKVACLDDNGARFAKDPHNSYRIQTKPHGHGDVHSLLKSSGLLDKCERGHWRNGITKLTHTDGRTMVINVEYNQLDPLLRATGYADGDVNCETGYSPFPGNINQLILKLDSNIKELNKAEGAIPEFVNPKYKDSSKTSFKSSTRLECMMQDYPKTLSLSARVGFTVMDTWLAYAPVKNNPEDAAKVPKGNPYHSTTSGEMAIYRANCIVWEPKWALTFADVKEKVHGHCSISLRSILVIKGHNVAIEDLTLDGAHIISSVEGAEDAKVMTVRGKVQNKGFILEKVDKGETSEIARIRGFRIKDVEKKEVIYSKP
;
A
#
# COMPACT_ATOMS: atom_id res chain seq x y z
N MET A 1 31.90 -29.89 4.13
CA MET A 1 30.69 -30.73 4.00
C MET A 1 29.76 -30.03 3.04
N ASP A 2 28.94 -30.78 2.31
CA ASP A 2 28.16 -30.26 1.17
C ASP A 2 26.84 -29.61 1.62
N SER A 3 26.47 -28.50 0.97
CA SER A 3 25.14 -27.89 1.01
C SER A 3 24.86 -27.15 -0.31
N SER A 4 24.89 -27.91 -1.42
CA SER A 4 24.61 -27.43 -2.79
C SER A 4 23.39 -26.48 -2.87
N SER A 5 23.67 -25.20 -3.14
CA SER A 5 22.63 -24.18 -3.33
C SER A 5 21.98 -24.32 -4.71
N LYS A 6 20.83 -25.00 -4.75
CA LYS A 6 20.03 -25.14 -5.98
C LYS A 6 19.56 -23.77 -6.47
N LYS A 7 20.25 -23.24 -7.49
CA LYS A 7 19.81 -22.06 -8.25
C LYS A 7 18.48 -22.37 -8.94
N ALA A 8 17.39 -21.76 -8.46
CA ALA A 8 16.13 -21.78 -9.17
C ALA A 8 16.26 -20.91 -10.43
N LYS A 9 16.44 -21.54 -11.60
CA LYS A 9 16.14 -20.90 -12.88
C LYS A 9 14.63 -20.97 -13.09
N LEU A 10 13.96 -19.83 -13.12
CA LEU A 10 12.61 -19.73 -13.65
C LEU A 10 12.71 -19.57 -15.18
N HIS A 11 12.43 -20.66 -15.89
CA HIS A 11 11.88 -20.61 -17.23
C HIS A 11 10.45 -21.15 -17.14
N ASP A 12 9.54 -20.56 -17.90
CA ASP A 12 8.19 -21.05 -18.12
C ASP A 12 8.05 -21.36 -19.62
N ASP A 13 7.48 -22.51 -19.97
CA ASP A 13 7.61 -23.09 -21.32
C ASP A 13 6.77 -22.36 -22.39
N ASP A 14 5.85 -21.49 -21.97
CA ASP A 14 5.02 -20.63 -22.85
C ASP A 14 5.72 -19.31 -23.28
N GLY A 15 6.97 -19.06 -22.87
CA GLY A 15 7.81 -17.98 -23.41
C GLY A 15 7.37 -16.54 -23.07
N VAL A 16 6.49 -16.36 -22.07
CA VAL A 16 6.00 -15.03 -21.64
C VAL A 16 7.09 -14.30 -20.85
N LEU A 17 7.58 -13.18 -21.38
CA LEU A 17 8.36 -12.22 -20.60
C LEU A 17 7.49 -11.64 -19.48
N ILE A 18 7.80 -11.99 -18.23
CA ILE A 18 7.29 -11.26 -17.06
C ILE A 18 8.21 -10.08 -16.83
N ASP A 19 8.05 -9.03 -17.65
CA ASP A 19 8.76 -7.78 -17.42
C ASP A 19 8.29 -7.17 -16.09
N ILE A 20 9.24 -7.04 -15.16
CA ILE A 20 9.04 -6.37 -13.87
C ILE A 20 9.21 -4.87 -14.09
N ILE A 21 8.31 -4.30 -14.88
CA ILE A 21 8.08 -2.86 -14.92
C ILE A 21 7.50 -2.47 -13.55
N LEU A 22 8.33 -1.85 -12.71
CA LEU A 22 7.85 -1.17 -11.51
C LEU A 22 7.02 0.04 -11.93
N LEU A 23 6.03 0.38 -11.11
CA LEU A 23 4.97 1.30 -11.47
C LEU A 23 5.50 2.74 -11.66
N TRP A 24 5.66 3.11 -12.93
CA TRP A 24 5.41 4.48 -13.37
C TRP A 24 3.97 4.90 -13.01
N SER A 25 3.77 6.20 -12.86
CA SER A 25 2.48 6.78 -12.51
C SER A 25 1.53 6.72 -13.70
N LEU A 26 0.21 6.80 -13.46
CA LEU A 26 -0.77 7.07 -14.53
C LEU A 26 -0.46 8.39 -15.25
N LYS A 27 0.24 9.33 -14.60
CA LYS A 27 0.80 10.53 -15.23
C LYS A 27 1.65 10.22 -16.46
N ASP A 28 2.45 9.18 -16.40
CA ASP A 28 3.48 8.94 -17.41
C ASP A 28 2.90 8.20 -18.64
N VAL A 29 1.67 7.66 -18.52
CA VAL A 29 0.93 7.01 -19.61
C VAL A 29 -0.12 7.95 -20.24
N PHE A 30 -0.76 8.81 -19.45
CA PHE A 30 -1.88 9.65 -19.91
C PHE A 30 -1.67 11.17 -19.77
N ASN A 31 -0.66 11.62 -19.03
CA ASN A 31 -0.36 13.04 -18.74
C ASN A 31 -1.52 13.85 -18.12
N GLU A 32 -2.55 13.17 -17.60
CA GLU A 32 -3.77 13.72 -16.99
C GLU A 32 -3.95 13.10 -15.59
N ASP A 33 -4.24 13.93 -14.57
CA ASP A 33 -4.67 13.46 -13.24
C ASP A 33 -6.20 13.31 -13.22
N PHE A 34 -6.71 12.08 -13.06
CA PHE A 34 -8.15 11.82 -12.96
C PHE A 34 -8.63 11.83 -11.50
N TYR A 35 -9.52 12.76 -11.17
CA TYR A 35 -10.09 12.93 -9.82
C TYR A 35 -11.60 12.65 -9.80
N GLU A 36 -11.99 11.44 -9.40
CA GLU A 36 -13.40 11.06 -9.32
C GLU A 36 -13.96 11.06 -7.89
N HIS A 37 -15.12 11.68 -7.71
CA HIS A 37 -15.78 11.80 -6.42
C HIS A 37 -16.76 10.65 -6.19
N LYS A 38 -16.46 9.80 -5.21
CA LYS A 38 -17.37 8.72 -4.80
C LYS A 38 -18.72 9.24 -4.33
N GLY A 39 -19.77 8.52 -4.70
CA GLY A 39 -21.12 8.78 -4.23
C GLY A 39 -21.28 8.57 -2.72
N LYS A 40 -22.44 8.99 -2.20
CA LYS A 40 -22.88 8.62 -0.85
C LYS A 40 -24.23 7.91 -0.96
N VAL A 41 -24.36 6.81 -0.24
CA VAL A 41 -25.60 6.03 -0.13
C VAL A 41 -26.41 6.46 1.08
N ALA A 42 -27.71 6.20 1.04
CA ALA A 42 -28.62 6.43 2.17
C ALA A 42 -28.26 5.55 3.37
N CYS A 43 -28.42 6.09 4.58
CA CYS A 43 -28.22 5.36 5.82
C CYS A 43 -29.53 4.69 6.29
N LEU A 44 -29.41 3.54 6.95
CA LEU A 44 -30.51 2.79 7.55
C LEU A 44 -30.43 2.89 9.08
N ASP A 45 -31.55 3.14 9.74
CA ASP A 45 -31.63 3.43 11.18
C ASP A 45 -31.93 2.19 12.04
N ASP A 46 -32.51 1.14 11.43
CA ASP A 46 -32.87 -0.11 12.11
C ASP A 46 -32.92 -1.34 11.18
N ASN A 47 -33.22 -2.50 11.76
CA ASN A 47 -33.40 -3.79 11.08
C ASN A 47 -34.58 -3.81 10.10
N GLY A 48 -35.49 -2.83 10.15
CA GLY A 48 -36.58 -2.64 9.18
C GLY A 48 -36.18 -1.82 7.95
N ALA A 49 -34.88 -1.51 7.80
CA ALA A 49 -34.31 -0.71 6.72
C ALA A 49 -34.95 0.68 6.55
N ARG A 50 -35.49 1.27 7.64
CA ARG A 50 -36.00 2.65 7.60
C ARG A 50 -34.85 3.63 7.41
N PHE A 51 -35.01 4.61 6.52
CA PHE A 51 -33.97 5.62 6.26
C PHE A 51 -33.70 6.49 7.49
N ALA A 52 -32.44 6.58 7.90
CA ALA A 52 -32.00 7.47 8.95
C ALA A 52 -32.07 8.94 8.47
N LYS A 53 -32.58 9.83 9.33
CA LYS A 53 -32.66 11.27 9.06
C LYS A 53 -31.32 11.94 9.33
N ASP A 54 -31.00 13.01 8.60
CA ASP A 54 -29.79 13.78 8.84
C ASP A 54 -29.85 14.47 10.22
N PRO A 55 -28.82 14.33 11.09
CA PRO A 55 -28.82 14.90 12.44
C PRO A 55 -28.96 16.43 12.50
N HIS A 56 -28.68 17.13 11.40
CA HIS A 56 -28.75 18.58 11.31
C HIS A 56 -29.93 19.07 10.45
N ASN A 57 -30.65 18.17 9.75
CA ASN A 57 -31.83 18.51 8.97
C ASN A 57 -32.80 17.32 8.85
N SER A 58 -33.90 17.35 9.60
CA SER A 58 -34.91 16.29 9.65
C SER A 58 -35.69 16.06 8.34
N TYR A 59 -35.54 16.94 7.34
CA TYR A 59 -36.08 16.80 5.98
C TYR A 59 -35.08 16.19 4.98
N ARG A 60 -33.86 15.83 5.43
CA ARG A 60 -32.86 15.13 4.63
C ARG A 60 -32.64 13.71 5.15
N ILE A 61 -32.34 12.80 4.22
CA ILE A 61 -31.84 11.46 4.52
C ILE A 61 -30.34 11.59 4.84
N GLN A 62 -29.89 10.96 5.92
CA GLN A 62 -28.46 10.89 6.25
C GLN A 62 -27.75 10.02 5.21
N THR A 63 -26.60 10.47 4.72
CA THR A 63 -25.81 9.73 3.72
C THR A 63 -24.37 9.49 4.19
N LYS A 64 -23.80 8.35 3.79
CA LYS A 64 -22.42 7.94 4.10
C LYS A 64 -21.74 7.40 2.83
N PRO A 65 -20.40 7.43 2.75
CA PRO A 65 -19.68 6.78 1.65
C PRO A 65 -20.05 5.29 1.57
N HIS A 66 -20.24 4.81 0.34
CA HIS A 66 -20.63 3.43 0.06
C HIS A 66 -19.45 2.48 0.33
N GLY A 67 -18.29 2.71 -0.28
CA GLY A 67 -17.08 1.99 0.12
C GLY A 67 -15.86 2.26 -0.73
N HIS A 68 -15.12 1.19 -1.01
CA HIS A 68 -14.08 1.20 -2.03
C HIS A 68 -14.43 0.38 -3.27
N GLY A 69 -15.44 -0.48 -3.22
CA GLY A 69 -15.99 -1.15 -4.40
C GLY A 69 -16.42 -0.18 -5.51
N ASP A 70 -16.91 1.01 -5.15
CA ASP A 70 -17.25 2.12 -6.07
C ASP A 70 -16.17 2.41 -7.13
N VAL A 71 -14.90 2.12 -6.86
CA VAL A 71 -13.80 2.33 -7.84
C VAL A 71 -14.05 1.58 -9.15
N HIS A 72 -14.74 0.43 -9.10
CA HIS A 72 -15.04 -0.41 -10.26
C HIS A 72 -16.16 0.21 -11.12
N SER A 73 -17.23 0.71 -10.49
CA SER A 73 -18.30 1.47 -11.16
C SER A 73 -17.78 2.79 -11.73
N LEU A 74 -16.96 3.52 -10.96
CA LEU A 74 -16.33 4.78 -11.38
C LEU A 74 -15.46 4.59 -12.62
N LEU A 75 -14.49 3.66 -12.57
CA LEU A 75 -13.67 3.28 -13.71
C LEU A 75 -14.51 2.93 -14.94
N LYS A 76 -15.63 2.21 -14.78
CA LYS A 76 -16.53 1.90 -15.90
C LYS A 76 -17.28 3.13 -16.42
N SER A 77 -17.78 4.01 -15.56
CA SER A 77 -18.57 5.19 -15.93
C SER A 77 -17.74 6.34 -16.53
N SER A 78 -16.46 6.43 -16.15
CA SER A 78 -15.54 7.51 -16.55
C SER A 78 -15.11 7.47 -18.02
N GLY A 79 -15.34 6.36 -18.72
CA GLY A 79 -14.75 6.08 -20.04
C GLY A 79 -13.24 5.78 -19.99
N LEU A 80 -12.63 5.70 -18.80
CA LEU A 80 -11.20 5.37 -18.68
C LEU A 80 -10.89 3.98 -19.20
N LEU A 81 -11.76 2.99 -19.01
CA LEU A 81 -11.54 1.64 -19.55
C LEU A 81 -11.33 1.63 -21.06
N ASP A 82 -12.00 2.51 -21.79
CA ASP A 82 -11.92 2.62 -23.25
C ASP A 82 -10.66 3.40 -23.70
N LYS A 83 -10.08 4.25 -22.84
CA LYS A 83 -8.73 4.83 -22.99
C LYS A 83 -7.62 3.84 -22.60
N CYS A 84 -7.92 2.88 -21.72
CA CYS A 84 -6.94 2.10 -20.95
C CYS A 84 -6.48 0.79 -21.59
N GLU A 85 -6.50 0.61 -22.93
CA GLU A 85 -5.90 -0.56 -23.61
C GLU A 85 -4.37 -0.72 -23.41
N ARG A 86 -3.72 0.07 -22.52
CA ARG A 86 -2.26 0.18 -22.34
C ARG A 86 -1.80 0.34 -20.87
N GLY A 87 -2.27 -0.48 -19.92
CA GLY A 87 -1.75 -0.44 -18.53
C GLY A 87 -2.22 -1.55 -17.57
N HIS A 88 -1.43 -1.90 -16.55
CA HIS A 88 -1.67 -3.03 -15.62
C HIS A 88 -1.35 -2.69 -14.13
N TRP A 89 -2.04 -3.30 -13.14
CA TRP A 89 -1.95 -2.99 -11.69
C TRP A 89 -1.98 -4.29 -10.80
N ARG A 90 -1.53 -4.29 -9.50
CA ARG A 90 -1.20 -5.49 -8.62
C ARG A 90 -1.69 -5.35 -7.12
N ASN A 91 -1.99 -6.29 -6.15
CA ASN A 91 -1.71 -7.69 -5.66
C ASN A 91 -2.95 -8.63 -5.26
N GLY A 92 -3.07 -9.32 -4.08
CA GLY A 92 -3.76 -10.66 -3.95
C GLY A 92 -4.85 -11.00 -2.86
N ILE A 93 -5.18 -12.32 -2.72
CA ILE A 93 -6.51 -12.91 -2.33
C ILE A 93 -6.47 -14.38 -1.72
N THR A 94 -7.47 -14.88 -0.95
CA THR A 94 -7.49 -16.18 -0.17
C THR A 94 -8.46 -17.30 -0.66
N LYS A 95 -8.13 -18.61 -0.60
CA LYS A 95 -9.00 -19.70 -1.14
C LYS A 95 -10.09 -20.20 -0.17
N LEU A 96 -11.35 -20.15 -0.61
CA LEU A 96 -12.53 -20.79 0.00
C LEU A 96 -12.99 -22.03 -0.78
N THR A 97 -13.66 -22.96 -0.06
CA THR A 97 -14.33 -24.15 -0.62
C THR A 97 -15.72 -24.27 -0.02
N HIS A 98 -16.72 -24.53 -0.87
CA HIS A 98 -18.13 -24.70 -0.50
C HIS A 98 -18.49 -26.19 -0.33
N THR A 99 -19.61 -26.51 0.33
CA THR A 99 -20.01 -27.88 0.69
C THR A 99 -20.33 -28.80 -0.50
N ASP A 100 -20.55 -28.22 -1.69
CA ASP A 100 -20.72 -28.93 -2.96
C ASP A 100 -19.40 -29.07 -3.77
N GLY A 101 -18.26 -28.75 -3.15
CA GLY A 101 -16.93 -28.86 -3.75
C GLY A 101 -16.51 -27.67 -4.63
N ARG A 102 -17.38 -26.68 -4.87
CA ARG A 102 -16.98 -25.46 -5.60
C ARG A 102 -15.93 -24.68 -4.79
N THR A 103 -14.88 -24.19 -5.46
CA THR A 103 -13.85 -23.35 -4.84
C THR A 103 -13.80 -21.96 -5.46
N MET A 104 -13.59 -20.93 -4.64
CA MET A 104 -13.42 -19.54 -5.07
C MET A 104 -12.24 -18.94 -4.30
N VAL A 105 -11.41 -18.14 -4.96
CA VAL A 105 -10.33 -17.40 -4.28
C VAL A 105 -10.79 -15.95 -4.11
N ILE A 106 -10.93 -15.48 -2.86
CA ILE A 106 -11.38 -14.14 -2.49
C ILE A 106 -10.74 -13.63 -1.18
N ASN A 107 -10.74 -12.32 -0.95
CA ASN A 107 -10.51 -11.76 0.39
C ASN A 107 -11.61 -12.20 1.40
N VAL A 108 -11.23 -12.40 2.66
CA VAL A 108 -12.18 -12.54 3.78
C VAL A 108 -11.82 -11.49 4.83
N GLU A 109 -12.78 -10.66 5.23
CA GLU A 109 -12.55 -9.65 6.26
C GLU A 109 -12.32 -10.29 7.62
N TYR A 110 -11.46 -9.69 8.45
CA TYR A 110 -11.04 -10.29 9.73
C TYR A 110 -12.20 -10.56 10.71
N ASN A 111 -13.26 -9.74 10.66
CA ASN A 111 -14.47 -9.94 11.46
C ASN A 111 -15.41 -11.05 10.94
N GLN A 112 -15.12 -11.60 9.76
CA GLN A 112 -15.82 -12.75 9.14
C GLN A 112 -14.96 -14.03 9.20
N LEU A 113 -13.63 -13.89 9.18
CA LEU A 113 -12.68 -14.99 9.13
C LEU A 113 -12.81 -15.94 10.32
N ASP A 114 -12.75 -15.44 11.56
CA ASP A 114 -12.82 -16.29 12.76
C ASP A 114 -14.13 -17.10 12.86
N PRO A 115 -15.34 -16.50 12.68
CA PRO A 115 -16.58 -17.27 12.59
C PRO A 115 -16.60 -18.32 11.48
N LEU A 116 -16.01 -18.01 10.31
CA LEU A 116 -15.96 -18.92 9.17
C LEU A 116 -15.01 -20.10 9.43
N LEU A 117 -13.86 -19.86 10.05
CA LEU A 117 -12.89 -20.89 10.43
C LEU A 117 -13.49 -21.88 11.44
N ARG A 118 -14.13 -21.37 12.51
CA ARG A 118 -14.82 -22.20 13.50
C ARG A 118 -15.95 -23.03 12.89
N ALA A 119 -16.68 -22.50 11.91
CA ALA A 119 -17.72 -23.21 11.18
C ALA A 119 -17.20 -24.24 10.15
N THR A 120 -15.90 -24.22 9.80
CA THR A 120 -15.30 -25.07 8.75
C THR A 120 -14.24 -26.04 9.27
N GLY A 121 -14.17 -26.24 10.59
CA GLY A 121 -13.35 -27.28 11.24
C GLY A 121 -12.16 -26.77 12.05
N TYR A 122 -11.84 -25.48 12.00
CA TYR A 122 -10.79 -24.86 12.81
C TYR A 122 -11.40 -24.39 14.14
N ALA A 123 -11.60 -25.31 15.08
CA ALA A 123 -12.32 -25.06 16.33
C ALA A 123 -11.80 -23.84 17.12
N ASP A 124 -10.48 -23.63 17.12
CA ASP A 124 -9.81 -22.53 17.83
C ASP A 124 -9.80 -21.20 17.07
N GLY A 125 -10.22 -21.17 15.79
CA GLY A 125 -10.31 -19.97 14.96
C GLY A 125 -9.02 -19.61 14.22
N ASP A 126 -8.77 -18.31 14.05
CA ASP A 126 -7.52 -17.80 13.46
C ASP A 126 -6.40 -17.74 14.53
N VAL A 127 -5.64 -18.84 14.64
CA VAL A 127 -4.56 -18.98 15.62
C VAL A 127 -3.20 -19.00 14.91
N ASN A 128 -2.24 -18.24 15.45
CA ASN A 128 -0.88 -18.20 14.91
C ASN A 128 -0.23 -19.60 14.89
N CYS A 129 0.42 -19.94 13.78
CA CYS A 129 1.26 -21.12 13.67
C CYS A 129 2.65 -20.89 14.29
N GLU A 130 3.54 -21.90 14.19
CA GLU A 130 4.90 -21.90 14.77
C GLU A 130 5.77 -20.70 14.38
N THR A 131 5.46 -20.01 13.27
CA THR A 131 6.18 -18.79 12.83
C THR A 131 5.79 -17.53 13.60
N GLY A 132 4.76 -17.57 14.44
CA GLY A 132 4.20 -16.42 15.15
C GLY A 132 3.17 -15.60 14.34
N TYR A 133 2.73 -16.10 13.17
CA TYR A 133 1.73 -15.48 12.29
C TYR A 133 0.56 -16.42 12.00
N SER A 134 -0.58 -15.88 11.57
CA SER A 134 -1.69 -16.68 11.04
C SER A 134 -1.20 -17.60 9.90
N PRO A 135 -1.72 -18.84 9.78
CA PRO A 135 -1.47 -19.69 8.63
C PRO A 135 -2.16 -19.18 7.34
N PHE A 136 -3.03 -18.17 7.43
CA PHE A 136 -3.72 -17.56 6.29
C PHE A 136 -3.05 -16.23 5.88
N PRO A 137 -2.83 -15.97 4.57
CA PRO A 137 -2.16 -14.75 4.13
C PRO A 137 -3.06 -13.52 4.33
N GLY A 138 -2.56 -12.53 5.07
CA GLY A 138 -3.26 -11.26 5.29
C GLY A 138 -3.29 -10.38 4.03
N ASN A 139 -4.49 -10.01 3.57
CA ASN A 139 -4.67 -9.07 2.47
C ASN A 139 -4.36 -7.62 2.92
N ILE A 140 -3.53 -6.91 2.15
CA ILE A 140 -3.12 -5.52 2.40
C ILE A 140 -3.85 -4.48 1.52
N ASN A 141 -4.87 -4.92 0.77
CA ASN A 141 -5.71 -4.13 -0.14
C ASN A 141 -4.96 -3.41 -1.28
N GLN A 142 -4.21 -4.23 -2.03
CA GLN A 142 -3.62 -3.94 -3.34
C GLN A 142 -4.11 -5.06 -4.28
N LEU A 143 -4.55 -4.82 -5.54
CA LEU A 143 -5.22 -5.84 -6.39
C LEU A 143 -4.64 -6.03 -7.81
N ILE A 144 -4.28 -7.27 -8.21
CA ILE A 144 -3.87 -7.66 -9.58
C ILE A 144 -5.08 -7.92 -10.44
N LEU A 145 -5.21 -7.13 -11.49
CA LEU A 145 -6.28 -7.22 -12.45
C LEU A 145 -5.64 -7.30 -13.84
N LYS A 146 -5.72 -8.47 -14.50
CA LYS A 146 -5.35 -8.54 -15.93
C LYS A 146 -6.34 -7.66 -16.68
N LEU A 147 -5.81 -6.61 -17.32
CA LEU A 147 -6.58 -5.53 -17.93
C LEU A 147 -7.75 -6.01 -18.82
N ASP A 148 -7.48 -6.80 -19.85
CA ASP A 148 -8.52 -7.27 -20.78
C ASP A 148 -9.50 -8.28 -20.15
N SER A 149 -9.16 -8.92 -19.03
CA SER A 149 -10.11 -9.67 -18.21
C SER A 149 -10.96 -8.75 -17.34
N ASN A 150 -10.37 -7.67 -16.82
CA ASN A 150 -11.04 -6.69 -15.98
C ASN A 150 -12.01 -5.81 -16.78
N ILE A 151 -11.62 -5.28 -17.94
CA ILE A 151 -12.52 -4.53 -18.82
C ILE A 151 -13.75 -5.38 -19.20
N LYS A 152 -13.55 -6.67 -19.53
CA LYS A 152 -14.65 -7.59 -19.86
C LYS A 152 -15.60 -7.82 -18.68
N GLU A 153 -15.08 -8.00 -17.48
CA GLU A 153 -15.91 -8.20 -16.29
C GLU A 153 -16.61 -6.90 -15.83
N LEU A 154 -15.92 -5.76 -15.85
CA LEU A 154 -16.52 -4.46 -15.54
C LEU A 154 -17.59 -4.06 -16.56
N ASN A 155 -17.43 -4.43 -17.84
CA ASN A 155 -18.49 -4.26 -18.84
C ASN A 155 -19.69 -5.22 -18.58
N LYS A 156 -19.43 -6.48 -18.18
CA LYS A 156 -20.46 -7.49 -17.86
C LYS A 156 -21.26 -7.18 -16.60
N ALA A 157 -20.62 -6.60 -15.57
CA ALA A 157 -21.22 -6.28 -14.28
C ALA A 157 -21.66 -4.81 -14.16
N GLU A 158 -21.52 -3.99 -15.22
CA GLU A 158 -21.65 -2.52 -15.17
C GLU A 158 -20.80 -1.86 -14.05
N GLY A 159 -19.66 -2.48 -13.76
CA GLY A 159 -18.76 -2.15 -12.66
C GLY A 159 -19.29 -2.41 -11.25
N ALA A 160 -20.48 -3.00 -11.11
CA ALA A 160 -21.07 -3.33 -9.81
C ALA A 160 -20.26 -4.42 -9.07
N ILE A 161 -20.22 -4.31 -7.75
CA ILE A 161 -19.55 -5.22 -6.83
C ILE A 161 -20.55 -5.63 -5.75
N PRO A 162 -20.62 -6.91 -5.34
CA PRO A 162 -21.62 -7.35 -4.37
C PRO A 162 -21.57 -6.56 -3.05
N GLU A 163 -22.74 -6.06 -2.66
CA GLU A 163 -22.92 -5.26 -1.46
C GLU A 163 -23.06 -6.13 -0.21
N PHE A 164 -22.79 -5.56 0.95
CA PHE A 164 -23.07 -6.11 2.27
C PHE A 164 -23.55 -5.01 3.24
N VAL A 165 -23.90 -5.37 4.47
CA VAL A 165 -24.24 -4.41 5.53
C VAL A 165 -23.63 -4.85 6.85
N ASN A 166 -22.95 -3.94 7.55
CA ASN A 166 -22.25 -4.24 8.82
C ASN A 166 -22.79 -3.38 9.98
N PRO A 167 -24.03 -3.63 10.46
CA PRO A 167 -24.66 -2.81 11.47
C PRO A 167 -23.99 -2.96 12.83
N LYS A 168 -23.54 -1.83 13.40
CA LYS A 168 -23.00 -1.78 14.76
C LYS A 168 -24.14 -1.67 15.76
N TYR A 169 -24.44 -2.76 16.47
CA TYR A 169 -25.50 -2.81 17.50
C TYR A 169 -25.08 -2.17 18.82
N LYS A 170 -26.07 -1.80 19.66
CA LYS A 170 -25.84 -1.31 21.03
C LYS A 170 -25.32 -2.41 21.96
N ASP A 171 -25.80 -3.63 21.76
CA ASP A 171 -25.64 -4.80 22.62
C ASP A 171 -25.79 -6.11 21.80
N SER A 172 -25.68 -7.26 22.47
CA SER A 172 -25.72 -8.59 21.86
C SER A 172 -27.10 -9.05 21.36
N SER A 173 -28.20 -8.36 21.71
CA SER A 173 -29.56 -8.72 21.23
C SER A 173 -29.75 -8.49 19.73
N LYS A 174 -28.90 -7.66 19.11
CA LYS A 174 -28.99 -7.24 17.70
C LYS A 174 -30.34 -6.62 17.31
N THR A 175 -31.06 -6.04 18.27
CA THR A 175 -32.36 -5.36 18.03
C THR A 175 -32.20 -3.89 17.62
N SER A 176 -31.15 -3.21 18.11
CA SER A 176 -31.00 -1.75 18.07
C SER A 176 -29.61 -1.32 17.60
N PHE A 177 -29.52 -0.46 16.59
CA PHE A 177 -28.24 0.10 16.15
C PHE A 177 -27.66 1.12 17.15
N LYS A 178 -26.35 1.08 17.35
CA LYS A 178 -25.55 2.09 18.10
C LYS A 178 -25.32 3.36 17.28
N SER A 179 -25.34 3.21 15.96
CA SER A 179 -25.28 4.28 14.95
C SER A 179 -25.88 3.73 13.65
N SER A 180 -26.59 4.55 12.89
CA SER A 180 -27.14 4.17 11.58
C SER A 180 -26.09 3.48 10.68
N THR A 181 -26.52 2.44 9.97
CA THR A 181 -25.68 1.69 9.02
C THR A 181 -25.90 2.21 7.60
N ARG A 182 -25.23 1.60 6.61
CA ARG A 182 -25.50 1.76 5.17
C ARG A 182 -25.08 0.48 4.44
N LEU A 183 -25.48 0.31 3.18
CA LEU A 183 -24.86 -0.70 2.30
C LEU A 183 -23.37 -0.38 2.12
N GLU A 184 -22.55 -1.41 1.93
CA GLU A 184 -21.10 -1.30 1.79
C GLU A 184 -20.60 -2.20 0.65
N CYS A 185 -19.54 -1.76 -0.05
CA CYS A 185 -18.92 -2.49 -1.14
C CYS A 185 -17.37 -2.51 -1.02
N MET A 186 -16.76 -3.69 -1.17
CA MET A 186 -15.30 -3.86 -1.05
C MET A 186 -14.64 -4.01 -2.42
N MET A 187 -13.62 -3.21 -2.74
CA MET A 187 -12.91 -3.35 -4.03
C MET A 187 -12.28 -4.74 -4.24
N GLN A 188 -11.91 -5.40 -3.13
CA GLN A 188 -11.37 -6.76 -3.06
C GLN A 188 -12.42 -7.88 -3.10
N ASP A 189 -13.71 -7.53 -3.18
CA ASP A 189 -14.80 -8.46 -3.50
C ASP A 189 -15.02 -8.64 -5.01
N TYR A 190 -14.22 -7.96 -5.85
CA TYR A 190 -14.16 -8.19 -7.30
C TYR A 190 -14.13 -9.68 -7.72
N PRO A 191 -13.44 -10.61 -7.01
CA PRO A 191 -13.50 -12.04 -7.37
C PRO A 191 -14.89 -12.68 -7.31
N LYS A 192 -15.89 -12.06 -6.66
CA LYS A 192 -17.29 -12.54 -6.64
C LYS A 192 -18.00 -12.41 -7.99
N THR A 193 -17.55 -11.52 -8.88
CA THR A 193 -18.20 -11.28 -10.19
C THR A 193 -17.66 -12.21 -11.29
N LEU A 194 -16.43 -12.68 -11.12
CA LEU A 194 -15.72 -13.59 -12.03
C LEU A 194 -16.40 -14.96 -12.18
N SER A 195 -16.14 -15.64 -13.29
CA SER A 195 -16.52 -17.05 -13.47
C SER A 195 -15.72 -17.98 -12.54
N LEU A 196 -16.30 -19.13 -12.19
CA LEU A 196 -15.62 -20.18 -11.41
C LEU A 196 -14.37 -20.76 -12.11
N SER A 197 -14.19 -20.48 -13.40
CA SER A 197 -13.02 -20.84 -14.21
C SER A 197 -11.90 -19.78 -14.20
N ALA A 198 -12.10 -18.62 -13.56
CA ALA A 198 -11.11 -17.55 -13.53
C ALA A 198 -9.90 -17.92 -12.65
N ARG A 199 -8.69 -17.68 -13.16
CA ARG A 199 -7.44 -17.84 -12.39
C ARG A 199 -7.28 -16.64 -11.46
N VAL A 200 -7.36 -16.88 -10.16
CA VAL A 200 -7.23 -15.89 -9.08
C VAL A 200 -6.25 -16.43 -8.04
N GLY A 201 -5.41 -15.58 -7.44
CA GLY A 201 -4.35 -16.00 -6.53
C GLY A 201 -3.73 -14.85 -5.73
N PHE A 202 -2.56 -15.11 -5.14
CA PHE A 202 -1.86 -14.15 -4.28
C PHE A 202 -0.35 -14.26 -4.41
N THR A 203 0.34 -13.17 -4.04
CA THR A 203 1.79 -13.11 -3.88
C THR A 203 2.07 -12.74 -2.43
N VAL A 204 2.82 -13.57 -1.70
CA VAL A 204 3.32 -13.23 -0.37
C VAL A 204 4.61 -12.42 -0.53
N MET A 205 4.75 -11.34 0.23
CA MET A 205 5.91 -10.46 0.24
C MET A 205 6.27 -10.10 1.68
N ASP A 206 7.55 -9.82 1.93
CA ASP A 206 8.00 -9.35 3.24
C ASP A 206 7.29 -8.05 3.67
N THR A 207 6.85 -8.02 4.93
CA THR A 207 6.15 -6.87 5.51
C THR A 207 6.96 -5.57 5.43
N TRP A 208 8.29 -5.63 5.54
CA TRP A 208 9.17 -4.45 5.49
C TRP A 208 9.18 -3.78 4.10
N LEU A 209 8.90 -4.53 3.04
CA LEU A 209 8.88 -4.06 1.65
C LEU A 209 7.46 -3.67 1.21
N ALA A 210 6.44 -4.41 1.65
CA ALA A 210 5.09 -4.30 1.10
C ALA A 210 4.07 -3.54 1.98
N TYR A 211 4.29 -3.38 3.30
CA TYR A 211 3.21 -2.97 4.21
C TYR A 211 3.66 -2.04 5.35
N ALA A 212 3.64 -0.73 5.09
CA ALA A 212 3.92 0.34 6.06
C ALA A 212 2.75 1.33 6.23
N PRO A 213 1.53 0.89 6.61
CA PRO A 213 0.36 1.77 6.63
C PRO A 213 0.33 2.68 7.87
N VAL A 214 -0.27 3.87 7.68
CA VAL A 214 -0.63 4.80 8.75
C VAL A 214 -2.15 4.73 8.94
N LYS A 215 -2.57 4.09 10.04
CA LYS A 215 -3.99 3.81 10.37
C LYS A 215 -4.36 4.26 11.79
N ASN A 216 -3.41 4.28 12.71
CA ASN A 216 -3.63 4.61 14.12
C ASN A 216 -3.11 6.02 14.46
N ASN A 217 -3.89 6.76 15.25
CA ASN A 217 -3.40 7.97 15.92
C ASN A 217 -2.39 7.60 17.04
N PRO A 218 -1.62 8.56 17.59
CA PRO A 218 -0.63 8.27 18.63
C PRO A 218 -1.18 7.61 19.89
N GLU A 219 -2.41 7.93 20.30
CA GLU A 219 -3.01 7.38 21.53
C GLU A 219 -3.42 5.92 21.35
N ASP A 220 -4.03 5.56 20.22
CA ASP A 220 -4.41 4.18 19.92
C ASP A 220 -3.19 3.33 19.57
N ALA A 221 -2.19 3.89 18.89
CA ALA A 221 -0.90 3.24 18.68
C ALA A 221 -0.19 2.91 20.00
N ALA A 222 -0.27 3.78 21.01
CA ALA A 222 0.29 3.53 22.34
C ALA A 222 -0.45 2.43 23.15
N LYS A 223 -1.65 2.01 22.72
CA LYS A 223 -2.43 0.90 23.32
C LYS A 223 -2.12 -0.46 22.67
N VAL A 224 -1.43 -0.49 21.53
CA VAL A 224 -1.08 -1.73 20.82
C VAL A 224 -0.05 -2.53 21.64
N PRO A 225 -0.28 -3.83 21.93
CA PRO A 225 0.64 -4.62 22.74
C PRO A 225 2.02 -4.77 22.09
N LYS A 226 3.08 -4.66 22.90
CA LYS A 226 4.48 -4.77 22.46
C LYS A 226 4.72 -6.06 21.67
N GLY A 227 5.22 -5.92 20.44
CA GLY A 227 5.43 -7.00 19.47
C GLY A 227 4.52 -6.90 18.25
N ASN A 228 3.33 -6.31 18.41
CA ASN A 228 2.42 -6.01 17.29
C ASN A 228 2.83 -4.70 16.57
N PRO A 229 2.50 -4.55 15.27
CA PRO A 229 2.81 -3.35 14.52
C PRO A 229 1.91 -2.17 14.93
N TYR A 230 2.53 -1.05 15.31
CA TYR A 230 1.82 0.14 15.81
C TYR A 230 0.94 0.85 14.77
N HIS A 231 1.30 0.78 13.48
CA HIS A 231 0.62 1.43 12.35
C HIS A 231 0.30 2.93 12.55
N SER A 232 1.15 3.63 13.30
CA SER A 232 1.15 5.09 13.46
C SER A 232 2.01 5.78 12.39
N THR A 233 1.87 7.10 12.26
CA THR A 233 2.72 7.93 11.36
C THR A 233 4.20 7.73 11.66
N THR A 234 4.59 7.71 12.94
CA THR A 234 5.95 7.38 13.39
C THR A 234 6.44 6.06 12.83
N SER A 235 5.62 4.99 12.93
CA SER A 235 6.03 3.66 12.48
C SER A 235 6.09 3.51 10.96
N GLY A 236 5.21 4.20 10.22
CA GLY A 236 5.27 4.26 8.76
C GLY A 236 6.50 5.02 8.26
N GLU A 237 6.76 6.20 8.81
CA GLU A 237 7.91 7.05 8.46
C GLU A 237 9.25 6.33 8.74
N MET A 238 9.38 5.67 9.89
CA MET A 238 10.57 4.84 10.20
C MET A 238 10.69 3.59 9.31
N ALA A 239 9.57 2.98 8.89
CA ALA A 239 9.59 1.83 7.99
C ALA A 239 10.09 2.22 6.60
N ILE A 240 9.65 3.36 6.06
CA ILE A 240 10.15 3.91 4.79
C ILE A 240 11.64 4.26 4.89
N TYR A 241 12.10 4.89 5.98
CA TYR A 241 13.52 5.18 6.16
C TYR A 241 14.37 3.89 6.19
N ARG A 242 13.88 2.84 6.84
CA ARG A 242 14.56 1.52 6.87
C ARG A 242 14.55 0.83 5.50
N ALA A 243 13.45 0.90 4.74
CA ALA A 243 13.37 0.38 3.39
C ALA A 243 14.37 1.10 2.46
N ASN A 244 14.48 2.43 2.59
CA ASN A 244 15.41 3.28 1.84
C ASN A 244 16.90 3.06 2.18
N CYS A 245 17.24 2.15 3.10
CA CYS A 245 18.60 1.65 3.31
C CYS A 245 18.90 0.36 2.51
N ILE A 246 17.93 -0.18 1.77
CA ILE A 246 17.98 -1.49 1.11
C ILE A 246 17.57 -1.35 -0.37
N VAL A 247 16.41 -0.73 -0.60
CA VAL A 247 15.93 -0.28 -1.91
C VAL A 247 16.10 1.24 -2.01
N TRP A 248 16.07 1.79 -3.22
CA TRP A 248 16.30 3.22 -3.46
C TRP A 248 15.13 3.85 -4.21
N GLU A 249 15.16 5.17 -4.41
CA GLU A 249 14.19 5.84 -5.28
C GLU A 249 14.32 5.25 -6.71
N PRO A 250 13.22 4.76 -7.32
CA PRO A 250 13.21 4.25 -8.71
C PRO A 250 13.89 5.16 -9.73
N LYS A 251 13.84 6.47 -9.48
CA LYS A 251 14.47 7.52 -10.29
C LYS A 251 15.99 7.50 -10.28
N TRP A 252 16.62 7.00 -9.22
CA TRP A 252 18.08 6.87 -9.12
C TRP A 252 18.54 5.45 -9.41
N ALA A 253 17.97 4.44 -8.74
CA ALA A 253 18.32 3.04 -8.93
C ALA A 253 17.13 2.14 -8.61
N LEU A 254 16.73 1.32 -9.59
CA LEU A 254 15.55 0.47 -9.54
C LEU A 254 15.90 -0.98 -9.17
N THR A 255 17.05 -1.47 -9.65
CA THR A 255 17.54 -2.82 -9.38
C THR A 255 18.92 -2.81 -8.68
N PHE A 256 19.31 -3.96 -8.11
CA PHE A 256 20.66 -4.14 -7.56
C PHE A 256 21.77 -4.05 -8.62
N ALA A 257 21.47 -4.20 -9.92
CA ALA A 257 22.44 -3.93 -10.98
C ALA A 257 22.71 -2.43 -11.07
N ASP A 258 21.67 -1.61 -11.14
CA ASP A 258 21.76 -0.14 -11.22
C ASP A 258 22.50 0.44 -10.02
N VAL A 259 22.22 -0.06 -8.80
CA VAL A 259 22.96 0.35 -7.58
C VAL A 259 24.45 -0.01 -7.71
N LYS A 260 24.78 -1.20 -8.24
CA LYS A 260 26.16 -1.66 -8.43
C LYS A 260 26.89 -0.89 -9.54
N GLU A 261 26.17 -0.44 -10.56
CA GLU A 261 26.67 0.41 -11.64
C GLU A 261 26.83 1.88 -11.22
N LYS A 262 26.14 2.32 -10.15
CA LYS A 262 26.21 3.71 -9.64
C LYS A 262 26.98 3.85 -8.32
N VAL A 263 27.42 2.77 -7.68
CA VAL A 263 28.21 2.80 -6.42
C VAL A 263 29.54 2.06 -6.60
N HIS A 264 30.64 2.75 -6.31
CA HIS A 264 32.01 2.31 -6.56
C HIS A 264 32.95 2.59 -5.37
N GLY A 265 34.13 1.98 -5.39
CA GLY A 265 35.18 2.22 -4.39
C GLY A 265 34.78 1.86 -2.95
N HIS A 266 35.37 2.56 -1.99
CA HIS A 266 35.18 2.34 -0.56
C HIS A 266 34.22 3.38 0.04
N CYS A 267 32.93 3.19 -0.19
CA CYS A 267 31.89 4.02 0.40
C CYS A 267 31.57 3.62 1.85
N SER A 268 31.34 4.59 2.73
CA SER A 268 30.87 4.40 4.11
C SER A 268 29.91 5.50 4.54
N ILE A 269 28.83 5.12 5.25
CA ILE A 269 27.77 6.02 5.70
C ILE A 269 27.46 5.69 7.16
N SER A 270 27.54 6.67 8.06
CA SER A 270 27.25 6.46 9.48
C SER A 270 25.74 6.29 9.75
N LEU A 271 25.37 5.62 10.85
CA LEU A 271 23.96 5.39 11.23
C LEU A 271 23.16 6.67 11.55
N ARG A 272 23.84 7.82 11.73
CA ARG A 272 23.23 9.15 11.93
C ARG A 272 23.17 10.00 10.66
N SER A 273 23.69 9.48 9.55
CA SER A 273 23.83 10.23 8.30
C SER A 273 22.53 10.23 7.49
N ILE A 274 22.37 11.26 6.66
CA ILE A 274 21.26 11.40 5.72
C ILE A 274 21.85 11.67 4.35
N LEU A 275 21.68 10.71 3.43
CA LEU A 275 22.01 10.86 2.02
C LEU A 275 20.70 11.02 1.25
N VAL A 276 20.56 12.14 0.52
CA VAL A 276 19.42 12.37 -0.38
C VAL A 276 19.98 12.57 -1.78
N ILE A 277 19.54 11.73 -2.72
CA ILE A 277 19.92 11.77 -4.12
C ILE A 277 18.66 12.11 -4.92
N LYS A 278 18.69 13.16 -5.74
CA LYS A 278 17.57 13.58 -6.58
C LYS A 278 18.01 13.58 -8.05
N GLY A 279 17.42 12.69 -8.85
CA GLY A 279 17.69 12.55 -10.28
C GLY A 279 18.59 11.34 -10.64
N HIS A 280 18.54 10.95 -11.92
CA HIS A 280 19.06 9.66 -12.38
C HIS A 280 20.59 9.59 -12.51
N ASN A 281 21.24 10.69 -12.94
CA ASN A 281 22.64 10.68 -13.41
C ASN A 281 23.64 11.02 -12.30
N VAL A 282 23.51 10.35 -11.15
CA VAL A 282 24.43 10.47 -10.00
C VAL A 282 25.13 9.14 -9.78
N ALA A 283 26.45 9.18 -9.59
CA ALA A 283 27.25 8.04 -9.11
C ALA A 283 27.91 8.39 -7.78
N ILE A 284 28.34 7.37 -7.03
CA ILE A 284 28.99 7.51 -5.72
C ILE A 284 30.28 6.70 -5.73
N GLU A 285 31.40 7.33 -5.38
CA GLU A 285 32.72 6.67 -5.40
C GLU A 285 33.60 7.20 -4.25
N ASP A 286 34.08 6.32 -3.38
CA ASP A 286 34.89 6.68 -2.20
C ASP A 286 34.23 7.75 -1.29
N LEU A 287 32.89 7.72 -1.16
CA LEU A 287 32.14 8.62 -0.29
C LEU A 287 32.21 8.16 1.17
N THR A 288 32.74 8.99 2.06
CA THR A 288 32.66 8.81 3.52
C THR A 288 31.75 9.88 4.12
N LEU A 289 30.53 9.48 4.53
CA LEU A 289 29.50 10.40 5.03
C LEU A 289 29.20 10.20 6.52
N ASP A 290 29.48 11.24 7.31
CA ASP A 290 29.12 11.37 8.74
C ASP A 290 28.35 12.68 8.96
N GLY A 291 27.10 12.73 8.48
CA GLY A 291 26.26 13.93 8.48
C GLY A 291 25.19 13.90 7.38
N ALA A 292 24.64 15.07 7.03
CA ALA A 292 23.69 15.22 5.94
C ALA A 292 24.37 15.65 4.62
N HIS A 293 24.10 14.95 3.53
CA HIS A 293 24.45 15.35 2.17
C HIS A 293 23.23 15.22 1.25
N ILE A 294 22.82 16.35 0.66
CA ILE A 294 21.80 16.39 -0.40
C ILE A 294 22.50 16.62 -1.74
N ILE A 295 22.15 15.81 -2.73
CA ILE A 295 22.68 15.83 -4.09
C ILE A 295 21.48 15.98 -5.02
N SER A 296 21.53 16.93 -5.95
CA SER A 296 20.50 17.11 -6.98
C SER A 296 21.15 17.24 -8.34
N SER A 297 20.81 16.37 -9.30
CA SER A 297 21.13 16.56 -10.72
C SER A 297 19.92 17.15 -11.44
N VAL A 298 20.10 18.23 -12.19
CA VAL A 298 19.04 18.78 -13.05
C VAL A 298 18.86 17.90 -14.28
N GLU A 299 17.61 17.63 -14.64
CA GLU A 299 17.23 16.79 -15.78
C GLU A 299 16.95 17.66 -17.01
N GLY A 300 17.26 17.17 -18.22
CA GLY A 300 17.04 17.94 -19.45
C GLY A 300 17.83 17.54 -20.70
N ALA A 301 18.71 16.54 -20.63
CA ALA A 301 19.42 15.99 -21.79
C ALA A 301 19.71 14.49 -21.60
N GLU A 302 19.63 13.71 -22.68
CA GLU A 302 20.02 12.30 -22.69
C GLU A 302 21.55 12.16 -22.51
N ASP A 303 22.32 13.14 -23.01
CA ASP A 303 23.78 13.28 -22.84
C ASP A 303 24.21 13.86 -21.47
N ALA A 304 23.31 13.95 -20.48
CA ALA A 304 23.63 14.55 -19.18
C ALA A 304 24.66 13.73 -18.40
N LYS A 305 25.93 14.13 -18.49
CA LYS A 305 27.11 13.56 -17.82
C LYS A 305 26.85 13.04 -16.41
N VAL A 306 27.29 11.82 -16.13
CA VAL A 306 27.17 11.18 -14.81
C VAL A 306 27.99 11.94 -13.77
N MET A 307 27.33 12.38 -12.69
CA MET A 307 27.93 13.17 -11.63
C MET A 307 28.41 12.29 -10.49
N THR A 308 29.70 11.97 -10.47
CA THR A 308 30.30 11.15 -9.40
C THR A 308 30.58 11.97 -8.14
N VAL A 309 29.87 11.66 -7.06
CA VAL A 309 30.05 12.26 -5.74
C VAL A 309 31.08 11.46 -4.93
N ARG A 310 32.11 12.15 -4.44
CA ARG A 310 33.29 11.52 -3.80
C ARG A 310 33.75 12.20 -2.52
N GLY A 311 34.59 11.49 -1.75
CA GLY A 311 35.38 12.03 -0.66
C GLY A 311 34.66 12.11 0.68
N LYS A 312 35.24 12.81 1.65
CA LYS A 312 34.70 12.91 3.01
C LYS A 312 33.71 14.07 3.16
N VAL A 313 32.57 13.80 3.79
CA VAL A 313 31.57 14.79 4.21
C VAL A 313 31.24 14.55 5.68
N GLN A 314 31.56 15.52 6.53
CA GLN A 314 31.29 15.47 7.97
C GLN A 314 30.71 16.81 8.42
N ASN A 315 29.53 16.77 9.03
CA ASN A 315 28.77 17.93 9.51
C ASN A 315 27.77 17.50 10.58
N LYS A 316 27.07 18.43 11.26
CA LYS A 316 26.10 18.10 12.33
C LYS A 316 24.89 17.30 11.85
N GLY A 317 24.53 17.36 10.56
CA GLY A 317 23.40 16.62 10.00
C GLY A 317 22.05 17.18 10.43
N PHE A 318 21.03 16.32 10.44
CA PHE A 318 19.72 16.63 11.01
C PHE A 318 19.57 15.97 12.38
N ILE A 319 18.71 16.54 13.23
CA ILE A 319 18.32 15.94 14.51
C ILE A 319 16.80 15.75 14.60
N LEU A 320 16.38 14.73 15.36
CA LEU A 320 14.96 14.48 15.65
C LEU A 320 14.63 15.10 17.01
N GLU A 321 13.85 16.19 17.01
CA GLU A 321 13.38 16.85 18.23
C GLU A 321 11.97 16.34 18.57
N LYS A 322 11.79 15.75 19.75
CA LYS A 322 10.48 15.29 20.23
C LYS A 322 9.55 16.48 20.43
N VAL A 323 8.28 16.36 20.01
CA VAL A 323 7.26 17.39 20.28
C VAL A 323 6.52 17.17 21.59
N ASP A 324 5.98 18.25 22.15
CA ASP A 324 5.12 18.24 23.34
C ASP A 324 3.63 18.44 22.98
N LYS A 325 2.79 18.71 23.99
CA LYS A 325 1.34 18.91 23.82
C LYS A 325 0.93 20.29 23.28
N GLY A 326 1.85 21.26 23.26
CA GLY A 326 1.65 22.61 22.71
C GLY A 326 1.98 22.73 21.22
N GLU A 327 2.48 21.66 20.60
CA GLU A 327 2.74 21.59 19.16
C GLU A 327 1.47 21.88 18.34
N THR A 328 1.55 22.91 17.49
CA THR A 328 0.45 23.36 16.64
C THR A 328 0.39 22.61 15.30
N SER A 329 1.53 22.12 14.81
CA SER A 329 1.59 21.33 13.58
C SER A 329 1.01 19.94 13.78
N GLU A 330 -0.13 19.66 13.16
CA GLU A 330 -0.76 18.34 13.20
C GLU A 330 0.17 17.23 12.71
N ILE A 331 0.90 17.47 11.62
CA ILE A 331 1.89 16.53 11.06
C ILE A 331 2.95 16.16 12.10
N ALA A 332 3.50 17.15 12.82
CA ALA A 332 4.50 16.90 13.86
C ALA A 332 3.90 16.20 15.09
N ARG A 333 2.67 16.57 15.49
CA ARG A 333 1.86 15.90 16.53
C ARG A 333 1.66 14.41 16.25
N ILE A 334 1.20 14.04 15.05
CA ILE A 334 0.85 12.64 14.73
C ILE A 334 2.06 11.71 14.56
N ARG A 335 3.25 12.25 14.25
CA ARG A 335 4.51 11.46 14.28
C ARG A 335 5.29 11.55 15.59
N GLY A 336 5.02 12.55 16.43
CA GLY A 336 5.66 12.74 17.73
C GLY A 336 7.03 13.44 17.72
N PHE A 337 7.49 13.93 16.56
CA PHE A 337 8.77 14.63 16.41
C PHE A 337 8.79 15.64 15.25
N ARG A 338 9.77 16.54 15.29
CA ARG A 338 10.23 17.38 14.19
C ARG A 338 11.60 16.89 13.70
N ILE A 339 11.85 17.04 12.40
CA ILE A 339 13.19 16.91 11.82
C ILE A 339 13.75 18.32 11.72
N LYS A 340 14.94 18.55 12.28
CA LYS A 340 15.61 19.85 12.29
C LYS A 340 16.90 19.76 11.51
N ASP A 341 16.96 20.52 10.42
CA ASP A 341 18.16 20.78 9.63
C ASP A 341 19.13 21.62 10.47
N VAL A 342 20.21 21.02 10.97
CA VAL A 342 21.23 21.72 11.78
C VAL A 342 22.41 22.12 10.91
N GLU A 343 22.85 21.20 10.04
CA GLU A 343 23.93 21.44 9.08
C GLU A 343 23.88 20.37 7.98
N LYS A 344 24.10 20.77 6.72
CA LYS A 344 24.12 19.87 5.57
C LYS A 344 25.08 20.35 4.50
N LYS A 345 25.55 19.42 3.67
CA LYS A 345 26.17 19.72 2.37
C LYS A 345 25.11 19.53 1.28
N GLU A 346 24.57 20.62 0.74
CA GLU A 346 23.63 20.56 -0.40
C GLU A 346 24.35 20.99 -1.67
N VAL A 347 24.28 20.16 -2.73
CA VAL A 347 24.93 20.42 -4.02
C VAL A 347 23.93 20.20 -5.15
N ILE A 348 23.83 21.19 -6.04
CA ILE A 348 22.95 21.16 -7.22
C ILE A 348 23.86 21.20 -8.45
N TYR A 349 23.86 20.11 -9.22
CA TYR A 349 24.55 20.00 -10.49
C TYR A 349 23.58 20.36 -11.62
N SER A 350 23.73 21.56 -12.18
CA SER A 350 22.77 22.18 -13.10
C SER A 350 23.25 22.33 -14.55
N LYS A 351 24.52 22.00 -14.83
CA LYS A 351 25.18 22.03 -16.15
C LYS A 351 26.29 20.96 -16.21
N PRO A 352 26.68 20.47 -17.40
CA PRO A 352 27.72 19.43 -17.60
C PRO A 352 29.16 19.88 -17.29
#